data_AF-A0A350BVM2-F1
#
_entry.id   AF-A0A350BVM2-F1
#
_cell.length_a   1.000
_cell.length_b   1.000
_cell.length_c   1.000
_cell.angle_alpha   90.00
_cell.angle_beta   90.00
_cell.angle_gamma   90.00
#
_symmetry.space_group_name_H-M   'P 1'
#
loop_
_entity.id
_entity.type
_entity.pdbx_description
1 polymer ?
#
loop_
_entity_poly.entity_id
_entity_poly.type
_entity_poly.pdbx_seq_one_letter_code
_entity_poly.pdbx_strand_id
1 'polypeptide(L)'
;MEEDKPKKVDGRKNNGAVKGVSRGQGRPRKVADKDMNRLTLSALRKTFGSEEKMWIEVAKLAKGGSSKHWDYLMNYRYGKPKEMQQIDVTTKVNIPVIDFAQPKPIDITHKEVKDERIEANRDEEQNRTTGDDSSSMPREN
;
A
#
# COMPACT_ATOMS: atom_id res chain seq x y z
N MET A 1 26.54 17.86 38.69
CA MET A 1 27.00 16.94 39.74
C MET A 1 25.78 16.37 40.41
N GLU A 2 25.43 15.12 40.09
CA GLU A 2 24.85 14.17 41.05
C GLU A 2 24.90 12.79 40.40
N GLU A 3 25.86 11.99 40.87
CA GLU A 3 26.08 10.63 40.41
C GLU A 3 24.94 9.74 40.90
N ASP A 4 24.31 9.02 39.98
CA ASP A 4 23.26 8.04 40.23
C ASP A 4 23.85 6.84 41.01
N LYS A 5 23.96 6.98 42.34
CA LYS A 5 24.54 5.95 43.20
C LYS A 5 23.61 4.73 43.23
N PRO A 6 24.10 3.51 42.97
CA PRO A 6 23.27 2.32 43.07
C PRO A 6 22.82 2.11 44.52
N LYS A 7 21.49 2.11 44.74
CA LYS A 7 20.88 1.85 46.05
C LYS A 7 21.37 0.51 46.60
N LYS A 8 22.04 0.54 47.76
CA LYS A 8 22.50 -0.65 48.48
C LYS A 8 21.30 -1.53 48.85
N VAL A 9 21.45 -2.83 48.60
CA VAL A 9 20.47 -3.84 48.99
C VAL A 9 20.61 -4.09 50.49
N ASP A 10 19.49 -4.27 51.18
CA ASP A 10 19.47 -4.82 52.54
C ASP A 10 20.20 -6.17 52.54
N GLY A 11 21.14 -6.38 53.46
CA GLY A 11 22.09 -7.51 53.51
C GLY A 11 21.46 -8.89 53.71
N ARG A 12 20.13 -8.99 53.61
CA ARG A 12 19.35 -10.22 53.64
C ARG A 12 19.54 -10.98 52.33
N LYS A 13 20.26 -12.09 52.40
CA LYS A 13 20.66 -12.95 51.25
C LYS A 13 19.49 -13.45 50.39
N ASN A 14 18.28 -13.52 50.93
CA ASN A 14 17.06 -13.96 50.22
C ASN A 14 16.05 -12.83 49.98
N ASN A 15 16.44 -11.56 50.12
CA ASN A 15 15.54 -10.47 49.77
C ASN A 15 15.37 -10.44 48.24
N GLY A 16 14.12 -10.30 47.80
CA GLY A 16 13.78 -10.23 46.40
C GLY A 16 14.58 -9.16 45.66
N ALA A 17 14.67 -9.29 44.34
CA ALA A 17 15.51 -8.45 43.52
C ALA A 17 15.18 -6.96 43.73
N VAL A 18 16.23 -6.14 43.82
CA VAL A 18 16.15 -4.68 44.03
C VAL A 18 15.13 -4.09 43.04
N LYS A 19 14.27 -3.17 43.49
CA LYS A 19 13.30 -2.47 42.63
C LYS A 19 14.02 -1.91 41.39
N GLY A 20 13.70 -2.46 40.22
CA GLY A 20 14.31 -2.08 38.93
C GLY A 20 15.34 -3.07 38.36
N VAL A 21 15.82 -4.05 39.14
CA VAL A 21 16.76 -5.08 38.66
C VAL A 21 16.05 -6.43 38.63
N SER A 22 15.63 -6.88 37.44
CA SER A 22 15.03 -8.21 37.28
C SER A 22 16.12 -9.28 37.20
N ARG A 23 16.29 -10.08 38.26
CA ARG A 23 17.20 -11.24 38.30
C ARG A 23 16.49 -12.58 38.03
N GLY A 24 15.35 -12.57 37.36
CA GLY A 24 14.52 -13.78 37.17
C GLY A 24 13.71 -14.17 38.41
N GLN A 25 13.65 -13.31 39.43
CA GLN A 25 12.77 -13.47 40.58
C GLN A 25 11.42 -12.79 40.28
N GLY A 26 10.34 -13.58 40.16
CA GLY A 26 8.97 -13.10 39.88
C GLY A 26 8.32 -13.74 38.64
N ARG A 27 7.06 -13.37 38.37
CA ARG A 27 6.35 -13.79 37.15
C ARG A 27 7.14 -13.34 35.92
N PRO A 28 7.32 -14.19 34.89
CA PRO A 28 8.00 -13.78 33.67
C PRO A 28 7.34 -12.52 33.10
N ARG A 29 8.17 -11.59 32.63
CA ARG A 29 7.69 -10.37 32.01
C ARG A 29 6.78 -10.70 30.84
N LYS A 30 5.75 -9.88 30.60
CA LYS A 30 4.97 -9.96 29.36
C LYS A 30 5.95 -9.83 28.19
N VAL A 31 5.87 -10.74 27.24
CA VAL A 31 6.79 -10.78 26.12
C VAL A 31 6.65 -9.49 25.33
N ALA A 32 7.76 -8.80 25.10
CA ALA A 32 7.76 -7.58 24.31
C ALA A 32 7.63 -7.93 22.81
N ASP A 33 7.11 -7.01 22.00
CA ASP A 33 6.92 -7.25 20.56
C ASP A 33 8.25 -7.63 19.85
N LYS A 34 9.37 -7.07 20.32
CA LYS A 34 10.72 -7.42 19.84
C LYS A 34 11.07 -8.89 20.08
N ASP A 35 10.71 -9.42 21.24
CA ASP A 35 10.95 -10.82 21.60
C ASP A 35 10.07 -11.75 20.74
N MET A 36 8.84 -11.33 20.40
CA MET A 36 7.95 -12.06 19.50
C MET A 36 8.43 -12.07 18.06
N ASN A 37 8.85 -10.93 17.53
CA ASN A 37 9.44 -10.84 16.18
C ASN A 37 10.67 -11.73 16.05
N ARG A 38 11.53 -11.78 17.08
CA ARG A 38 12.68 -12.69 17.08
C ARG A 38 12.24 -14.16 17.08
N LEU A 39 11.21 -14.50 17.86
CA LEU A 39 10.71 -15.86 17.93
C LEU A 39 10.12 -16.30 16.58
N THR A 40 9.27 -15.48 15.96
CA THR A 40 8.63 -15.79 14.67
C THR A 40 9.65 -15.89 13.55
N LEU A 41 10.60 -14.95 13.44
CA LEU A 41 11.68 -15.02 12.46
C LEU A 41 12.56 -16.26 12.65
N SER A 42 12.83 -16.64 13.91
CA SER A 42 13.61 -17.85 14.20
C SER A 42 12.88 -19.12 13.81
N ALA A 43 11.56 -19.17 14.00
CA ALA A 43 10.72 -20.29 13.60
C ALA A 43 10.65 -20.40 12.07
N LEU A 44 10.37 -19.28 11.38
CA LEU A 44 10.34 -19.18 9.93
C LEU A 44 11.65 -19.64 9.29
N ARG A 45 12.78 -19.18 9.83
CA ARG A 45 14.10 -19.60 9.37
C ARG A 45 14.34 -21.09 9.57
N LYS A 46 13.79 -21.70 10.63
CA LYS A 46 13.90 -23.14 10.86
C LYS A 46 13.01 -23.96 9.93
N THR A 47 11.79 -23.52 9.66
CA THR A 47 10.82 -24.29 8.85
C THR A 47 11.02 -24.10 7.35
N PHE A 48 11.26 -22.87 6.91
CA PHE A 48 11.34 -22.52 5.48
C PHE A 48 12.75 -22.13 5.04
N GLY A 49 13.67 -21.88 5.97
CA GLY A 49 15.04 -21.44 5.68
C GLY A 49 15.16 -19.92 5.53
N SER A 50 14.27 -19.30 4.76
CA SER A 50 14.18 -17.85 4.59
C SER A 50 12.74 -17.41 4.38
N GLU A 51 12.48 -16.13 4.58
CA GLU A 51 11.17 -15.53 4.34
C GLU A 51 10.77 -15.62 2.86
N GLU A 52 11.72 -15.40 1.94
CA GLU A 52 11.49 -15.56 0.50
C GLU A 52 11.05 -16.99 0.15
N LYS A 53 11.70 -18.01 0.74
CA LYS A 53 11.32 -19.41 0.54
C LYS A 53 9.94 -19.73 1.11
N MET A 54 9.56 -19.13 2.23
CA MET A 54 8.20 -19.23 2.76
C MET A 54 7.18 -18.70 1.74
N TRP A 55 7.43 -17.53 1.16
CA TRP A 55 6.52 -16.95 0.16
C TRP A 55 6.42 -17.82 -1.11
N ILE A 56 7.50 -18.46 -1.53
CA ILE A 56 7.48 -19.43 -2.64
C ILE A 56 6.60 -20.64 -2.30
N GLU A 57 6.72 -21.21 -1.10
CA GLU A 57 5.89 -22.34 -0.68
C GLU A 57 4.40 -21.96 -0.58
N VAL A 58 4.10 -20.77 -0.03
CA VAL A 58 2.74 -20.23 0.01
C VAL A 58 2.18 -20.05 -1.41
N ALA A 59 2.98 -19.55 -2.35
CA ALA A 59 2.58 -19.40 -3.75
C ALA A 59 2.33 -20.76 -4.44
N LYS A 60 3.14 -21.78 -4.13
CA LYS A 60 2.90 -23.15 -4.63
C LYS A 60 1.57 -23.70 -4.11
N LEU A 61 1.28 -23.52 -2.82
CA LEU A 61 0.01 -23.96 -2.21
C LEU A 61 -1.19 -23.20 -2.76
N ALA A 62 -1.04 -21.89 -3.01
CA ALA A 62 -2.06 -21.09 -3.68
C ALA A 62 -2.32 -21.59 -5.11
N LYS A 63 -1.26 -21.86 -5.88
CA LYS A 63 -1.35 -22.45 -7.23
C LYS A 63 -2.02 -23.83 -7.20
N GLY A 64 -1.79 -24.61 -6.14
CA GLY A 64 -2.43 -25.90 -5.91
C GLY A 64 -3.92 -25.86 -5.59
N GLY A 65 -4.54 -24.68 -5.55
CA GLY A 65 -5.99 -24.51 -5.37
C GLY A 65 -6.41 -24.07 -3.97
N SER A 66 -5.47 -23.74 -3.07
CA SER A 66 -5.83 -23.24 -1.75
C SER A 66 -6.20 -21.74 -1.79
N SER A 67 -7.50 -21.45 -1.77
CA SER A 67 -8.05 -20.09 -1.81
C SER A 67 -7.54 -19.19 -0.68
N LYS A 68 -7.31 -19.76 0.52
CA LYS A 68 -6.80 -19.01 1.68
C LYS A 68 -5.38 -18.48 1.46
N HIS A 69 -4.50 -19.29 0.87
CA HIS A 69 -3.13 -18.88 0.57
C HIS A 69 -3.08 -17.85 -0.55
N TRP A 70 -3.96 -17.99 -1.53
CA TRP A 70 -4.13 -16.99 -2.60
C TRP A 70 -4.62 -15.65 -2.05
N ASP A 71 -5.68 -15.66 -1.23
CA ASP A 71 -6.21 -14.46 -0.59
C ASP A 71 -5.15 -13.81 0.32
N TYR A 72 -4.37 -14.60 1.06
CA TYR A 72 -3.27 -14.09 1.87
C TYR A 72 -2.22 -13.34 1.03
N LEU A 73 -1.83 -13.88 -0.13
CA LEU A 73 -0.90 -13.20 -1.05
C LEU A 73 -1.48 -11.91 -1.63
N MET A 74 -2.75 -11.92 -2.05
CA MET A 74 -3.40 -10.73 -2.60
C MET A 74 -3.52 -9.63 -1.54
N ASN A 75 -3.90 -9.99 -0.33
CA ASN A 75 -4.01 -9.06 0.79
C ASN A 75 -2.65 -8.48 1.20
N TYR A 76 -1.58 -9.26 1.10
CA TYR A 76 -0.23 -8.74 1.36
C TYR A 76 0.20 -7.74 0.29
N ARG A 77 -0.07 -8.02 -1.00
CA ARG A 77 0.37 -7.18 -2.12
C ARG A 77 -0.46 -5.91 -2.31
N TYR A 78 -1.78 -6.03 -2.18
CA TYR A 78 -2.75 -4.98 -2.50
C TYR A 78 -3.42 -4.39 -1.25
N GLY A 79 -3.12 -4.94 -0.07
CA GLY A 79 -3.82 -4.62 1.16
C GLY A 79 -5.14 -5.38 1.29
N LYS A 80 -5.72 -5.34 2.49
CA LYS A 80 -7.12 -5.74 2.66
C LYS A 80 -8.00 -4.79 1.87
N PRO A 81 -9.07 -5.27 1.21
CA PRO A 81 -10.07 -4.39 0.61
C PRO A 81 -10.47 -3.37 1.67
N LYS A 82 -10.24 -2.08 1.40
CA LYS A 82 -10.66 -1.03 2.32
C LYS A 82 -12.17 -1.19 2.47
N GLU A 83 -12.64 -1.32 3.72
CA GLU A 83 -14.06 -1.16 4.02
C GLU A 83 -14.50 0.12 3.33
N MET A 84 -15.59 0.04 2.54
CA MET A 84 -16.08 1.17 1.74
C MET A 84 -16.07 2.40 2.63
N GLN A 85 -15.16 3.34 2.36
CA GLN A 85 -15.25 4.64 3.01
C GLN A 85 -16.62 5.17 2.61
N GLN A 86 -17.46 5.48 3.60
CA GLN A 86 -18.70 6.20 3.37
C GLN A 86 -18.29 7.56 2.80
N ILE A 87 -18.14 7.62 1.48
CA ILE A 87 -18.00 8.87 0.77
C ILE A 87 -19.40 9.44 0.81
N ASP A 88 -19.67 10.27 1.83
CA ASP A 88 -20.86 11.11 1.86
C ASP A 88 -20.74 12.14 0.74
N VAL A 89 -20.98 11.71 -0.49
CA VAL A 89 -21.09 12.59 -1.65
C VAL A 89 -22.38 13.36 -1.47
N THR A 90 -22.32 14.42 -0.66
CA THR A 90 -23.37 15.44 -0.60
C THR A 90 -23.24 16.31 -1.87
N THR A 91 -23.31 15.69 -3.05
CA THR A 91 -23.42 16.43 -4.30
C THR A 91 -24.82 17.02 -4.30
N LYS A 92 -24.91 18.33 -4.06
CA LYS A 92 -26.12 19.11 -4.30
C LYS A 92 -26.35 19.12 -5.81
N VAL A 93 -26.92 18.05 -6.36
CA VAL A 93 -27.32 17.97 -7.76
C VAL A 93 -28.47 18.96 -7.95
N ASN A 94 -28.24 20.02 -8.72
CA ASN A 94 -29.29 20.97 -9.10
C ASN A 94 -30.15 20.34 -10.21
N ILE A 95 -31.11 19.50 -9.82
CA ILE A 95 -32.04 18.88 -10.77
C ILE A 95 -33.12 19.91 -11.12
N PRO A 96 -33.26 20.34 -12.39
CA PRO A 96 -34.31 21.26 -12.77
C PRO A 96 -35.67 20.56 -12.67
N VAL A 97 -36.55 21.08 -11.82
CA VAL A 97 -37.95 20.66 -11.77
C VAL A 97 -38.68 21.32 -12.95
N ILE A 98 -39.09 20.51 -13.92
CA ILE A 98 -39.86 20.97 -15.08
C ILE A 98 -41.34 20.95 -14.68
N ASP A 99 -42.01 22.11 -14.80
CA ASP A 99 -43.47 22.21 -14.67
C ASP A 99 -44.12 21.88 -16.03
N PHE A 100 -44.80 20.73 -16.10
CA PHE A 100 -45.46 20.25 -17.32
C PHE A 100 -46.78 20.98 -17.63
N ALA A 101 -47.31 21.79 -16.71
CA ALA A 101 -48.56 22.51 -16.92
C ALA A 101 -48.39 23.73 -17.86
N GLN A 102 -47.16 24.24 -18.00
CA GLN A 102 -46.85 25.32 -18.93
C GLN A 102 -45.77 24.87 -19.91
N PRO A 103 -46.14 24.41 -21.12
CA PRO A 103 -45.16 24.09 -22.15
C PRO A 103 -44.52 25.40 -22.64
N LYS A 104 -43.41 25.81 -22.01
CA LYS A 104 -42.53 26.84 -22.57
C LYS A 104 -41.75 26.19 -23.71
N PRO A 105 -41.88 26.65 -24.96
CA PRO A 105 -41.09 26.12 -26.05
C PRO A 105 -39.61 26.40 -25.76
N ILE A 106 -38.80 25.35 -25.78
CA ILE A 106 -37.35 25.45 -25.69
C ILE A 106 -36.87 25.83 -27.09
N ASP A 107 -36.31 27.01 -27.24
CA ASP A 107 -35.74 27.47 -28.52
C ASP A 107 -34.39 26.77 -28.72
N ILE A 108 -34.35 25.74 -29.58
CA ILE A 108 -33.14 24.97 -29.89
C ILE A 108 -32.37 25.72 -30.99
N THR A 109 -31.96 26.96 -30.72
CA THR A 109 -30.95 27.61 -31.55
C THR A 109 -29.58 27.21 -31.02
N HIS A 110 -28.89 26.34 -31.76
CA HIS A 110 -27.50 25.99 -31.49
C HIS A 110 -26.64 27.26 -31.59
N LYS A 111 -26.17 27.78 -30.45
CA LYS A 111 -25.07 28.75 -30.44
C LYS A 111 -23.78 27.96 -30.59
N GLU A 112 -23.18 28.02 -31.78
CA GLU A 112 -21.83 27.53 -32.01
C GLU A 112 -20.88 28.21 -31.03
N VAL A 113 -20.38 27.45 -30.05
CA VAL A 113 -19.23 27.88 -29.25
C VAL A 113 -18.01 27.68 -30.15
N LYS A 114 -17.42 28.78 -30.63
CA LYS A 114 -16.12 28.73 -31.28
C LYS A 114 -15.08 28.44 -30.20
N ASP A 115 -14.68 27.18 -30.09
CA ASP A 115 -13.54 26.76 -29.27
C ASP A 115 -12.23 27.17 -29.97
N GLU A 116 -11.66 28.32 -29.62
CA GLU A 116 -10.37 28.84 -30.11
C GLU A 116 -9.14 28.03 -29.61
N ARG A 117 -9.30 26.73 -29.28
CA ARG A 117 -8.27 25.95 -28.56
C ARG A 117 -7.59 24.84 -29.36
N ILE A 118 -7.90 24.68 -30.64
CA ILE A 118 -7.36 23.60 -31.49
C ILE A 118 -6.39 24.14 -32.55
N GLU A 119 -5.38 24.91 -32.16
CA GLU A 119 -4.30 25.29 -33.09
C GLU A 119 -2.88 25.11 -32.52
N ALA A 120 -2.72 24.60 -31.29
CA ALA A 120 -1.40 24.53 -30.65
C ALA A 120 -0.61 23.22 -30.89
N ASN A 121 -1.17 22.20 -31.55
CA ASN A 121 -0.57 20.86 -31.61
C ASN A 121 -0.30 20.31 -33.02
N ARG A 122 -0.35 21.14 -34.08
CA ARG A 122 -0.10 20.67 -35.46
C ARG A 122 1.35 20.81 -35.93
N ASP A 123 2.17 21.58 -35.21
CA ASP A 123 3.52 21.93 -35.67
C ASP A 123 4.62 20.98 -35.12
N GLU A 124 4.32 20.13 -34.13
CA GLU A 124 5.30 19.18 -33.57
C GLU A 124 5.43 17.85 -34.33
N GLU A 125 4.48 17.55 -35.24
CA GLU A 125 4.46 16.28 -35.98
C GLU A 125 5.18 16.35 -37.34
N GLN A 126 5.45 17.55 -37.87
CA GLN A 126 6.14 17.74 -39.16
C GLN A 126 7.68 17.78 -39.04
N ASN A 127 8.22 17.98 -37.84
CA ASN A 127 9.68 18.01 -37.61
C ASN A 127 10.29 16.65 -37.19
N ARG A 128 9.51 15.56 -37.21
CA ARG A 128 10.01 14.20 -36.92
C ARG A 128 10.22 13.33 -38.16
N THR A 129 9.76 13.77 -39.33
CA THR A 129 9.80 12.99 -40.58
C THR A 129 10.94 13.38 -41.53
N THR A 130 11.80 14.32 -41.15
CA THR A 130 12.98 14.73 -41.95
C THR A 130 14.26 14.62 -41.11
N GLY A 131 14.61 13.38 -40.76
CA GLY A 131 15.88 13.04 -40.12
C GLY A 131 16.44 11.76 -40.74
N ASP A 132 17.34 11.95 -41.70
CA ASP A 132 18.39 11.06 -42.19
C ASP A 132 18.31 9.56 -41.83
N ASP A 133 17.95 8.73 -42.82
CA ASP A 133 18.32 7.31 -42.85
C ASP A 133 18.88 6.95 -44.24
N SER A 134 20.11 7.42 -44.50
CA SER A 134 20.96 6.85 -45.55
C SER A 134 21.81 5.71 -44.97
N SER A 135 21.27 4.50 -44.93
CA SER A 135 22.08 3.27 -44.85
C SER A 135 21.58 2.23 -45.84
N SER A 136 22.23 2.21 -47.00
CA SER A 136 22.15 1.18 -48.03
C SER A 136 22.63 -0.16 -47.47
N MET A 137 21.78 -1.19 -47.44
CA MET A 137 22.23 -2.59 -47.32
C MET A 137 22.38 -3.23 -48.70
N PRO A 138 23.47 -3.99 -48.95
CA PRO A 138 23.70 -4.63 -50.24
C PRO A 138 22.86 -5.90 -50.38
N ARG A 139 22.39 -6.17 -51.61
CA ARG A 139 21.79 -7.45 -51.99
C ARG A 139 22.91 -8.36 -52.51
N GLU A 140 23.07 -9.52 -51.88
CA GLU A 140 23.91 -10.60 -52.40
C GLU A 140 23.10 -11.48 -53.37
N ASN A 141 23.78 -11.92 -54.43
CA ASN A 141 23.26 -12.75 -55.53
C ASN A 141 23.11 -14.23 -55.13
#